data_AF-A0A7W1B978-F1
#
_entry.id   AF-A0A7W1B978-F1
#
_cell.length_a   1.000
_cell.length_b   1.000
_cell.length_c   1.000
_cell.angle_alpha   90.00
_cell.angle_beta   90.00
_cell.angle_gamma   90.00
#
_symmetry.space_group_name_H-M   'P 1'
#
loop_
_entity.id
_entity.type
_entity.pdbx_description
1 polymer ?
#
loop_
_entity_poly.entity_id
_entity_poly.type
_entity_poly.pdbx_seq_one_letter_code
_entity_poly.pdbx_strand_id
1 'polypeptide(L)' 'MCIICIDLAKGTLKAAEARRALGEMHTSLDKAHVKELEAKLEEAESAIPKP' A
#
# COMPACT_ATOMS: atom_id res chain seq x y z
N MET A 1 -2.42 -7.76 -8.55
CA MET A 1 -2.53 -7.78 -7.08
C MET A 1 -1.21 -8.30 -6.54
N CYS A 2 -0.38 -7.43 -5.94
CA CYS A 2 0.97 -7.75 -5.48
C CYS A 2 0.99 -8.19 -4.00
N ILE A 3 2.16 -8.62 -3.50
CA ILE A 3 2.33 -9.08 -2.11
C ILE A 3 1.92 -7.98 -1.10
N ILE A 4 2.23 -6.72 -1.40
CA ILE A 4 1.87 -5.55 -0.59
C ILE A 4 0.35 -5.44 -0.43
N CYS A 5 -0.42 -5.68 -1.49
CA CYS A 5 -1.89 -5.69 -1.41
C CYS A 5 -2.40 -6.78 -0.45
N ILE A 6 -1.75 -7.95 -0.47
CA ILE A 6 -2.16 -9.11 0.30
C ILE A 6 -1.86 -8.88 1.78
N ASP A 7 -0.67 -8.38 2.11
CA ASP A 7 -0.28 -8.14 3.49
C ASP A 7 -1.03 -6.94 4.11
N LEU A 8 -1.29 -5.89 3.32
CA LEU A 8 -2.14 -4.77 3.74
C LEU A 8 -3.57 -5.27 4.01
N ALA A 9 -4.15 -6.09 3.12
CA ALA A 9 -5.50 -6.64 3.29
C ALA A 9 -5.59 -7.61 4.49
N LYS A 10 -4.50 -8.32 4.82
CA LYS A 10 -4.42 -9.20 6.00
C LYS A 10 -4.16 -8.45 7.30
N GLY A 11 -3.87 -7.15 7.25
CA GLY A 11 -3.46 -6.37 8.42
C GLY A 11 -2.09 -6.79 8.98
N THR A 12 -1.32 -7.58 8.24
CA THR A 12 0.04 -7.98 8.61
C THR A 12 1.06 -6.91 8.29
N LEU A 13 0.69 -5.92 7.46
CA LEU A 13 1.51 -4.78 7.07
C LEU A 13 0.76 -3.48 7.31
N LYS A 14 1.37 -2.52 8.00
CA LYS A 14 0.77 -1.19 8.18
C LYS A 14 0.83 -0.40 6.88
N ALA A 15 -0.12 0.50 6.67
CA ALA A 15 -0.19 1.31 5.46
C ALA A 15 1.10 2.12 5.20
N ALA A 16 1.76 2.64 6.25
CA ALA A 16 3.07 3.29 6.15
C ALA A 16 4.20 2.35 5.67
N GLU A 17 4.19 1.08 6.10
CA GLU A 17 5.18 0.07 5.67
C GLU A 17 4.90 -0.39 4.24
N ALA A 18 3.63 -0.55 3.90
CA ALA A 18 3.18 -0.86 2.55
C ALA A 18 3.53 0.25 1.55
N ARG A 19 3.47 1.52 1.97
CA ARG A 19 3.90 2.68 1.16
C ARG A 19 5.41 2.70 0.94
N ARG A 20 6.21 2.33 1.94
CA ARG A 20 7.67 2.15 1.78
C ARG A 20 7.99 1.02 0.81
N ALA A 21 7.38 -0.15 0.99
CA ALA A 21 7.57 -1.30 0.10
C ALA A 21 7.15 -0.98 -1.34
N LEU A 22 6.07 -0.21 -1.53
CA LEU A 22 5.66 0.27 -2.84
C LEU A 22 6.74 1.17 -3.46
N GLY A 23 7.32 2.08 -2.69
CA GLY A 23 8.43 2.94 -3.14
C GLY A 23 9.64 2.16 -3.65
N GLU A 24 9.94 1.00 -3.07
CA GLU A 24 11.05 0.14 -3.51
C GLU A 24 10.68 -0.74 -4.72
N MET A 25 9.42 -1.17 -4.82
CA MET A 25 8.95 -2.07 -5.89
C MET A 25 8.26 -1.36 -7.06
N HIS A 26 8.06 -0.03 -7.01
CA HIS A 26 7.27 0.71 -8.01
C HIS A 26 7.81 0.58 -9.44
N THR A 27 9.11 0.32 -9.61
CA THR A 27 9.77 0.16 -10.91
C THR A 27 9.41 -1.15 -11.60
N SER A 28 8.93 -2.14 -10.83
CA SER A 28 8.51 -3.47 -11.32
C SER A 28 6.98 -3.59 -11.45
N LEU A 29 6.24 -2.54 -11.09
CA LEU A 29 4.79 -2.49 -11.12
C LEU A 29 4.33 -1.53 -12.20
N ASP A 30 3.21 -1.85 -12.84
CA ASP A 30 2.63 -0.98 -13.87
C ASP A 30 2.13 0.33 -13.24
N LYS A 31 2.28 1.46 -13.95
CA LYS A 31 1.93 2.79 -13.43
C LYS A 31 0.47 2.89 -13.01
N ALA A 32 -0.42 2.21 -13.74
CA ALA A 32 -1.83 2.14 -13.38
C ALA A 32 -2.02 1.46 -12.02
N HIS A 33 -1.32 0.34 -11.80
CA HIS A 33 -1.41 -0.41 -10.56
C HIS A 33 -0.79 0.34 -9.38
N VAL A 34 0.32 1.05 -9.58
CA VAL A 34 0.95 1.90 -8.55
C VAL A 34 -0.03 2.98 -8.08
N LYS A 35 -0.70 3.68 -9.01
CA LYS A 35 -1.70 4.71 -8.66
C LYS A 35 -2.87 4.15 -7.83
N GLU A 36 -3.41 3.00 -8.22
CA GLU A 36 -4.48 2.36 -7.45
C GLU A 36 -4.02 1.95 -6.05
N LEU A 37 -2.79 1.44 -5.94
CA LEU A 37 -2.18 1.08 -4.66
C LEU A 37 -1.96 2.30 -3.77
N GLU A 38 -1.45 3.41 -4.31
CA GLU A 38 -1.27 4.65 -3.55
C GLU A 38 -2.60 5.19 -2.99
N ALA A 39 -3.67 5.17 -3.79
CA ALA A 39 -5.00 5.59 -3.33
C ALA A 39 -5.50 4.71 -2.18
N LYS A 40 -5.39 3.37 -2.32
CA LYS A 40 -5.79 2.43 -1.27
C LYS A 40 -4.96 2.58 0.01
N LEU A 41 -3.68 2.89 -0.13
CA LEU A 41 -2.79 3.14 1.00
C LEU A 41 -3.16 4.43 1.72
N GLU A 42 -3.46 5.50 0.98
CA GLU A 42 -3.90 6.78 1.55
C GLU A 42 -5.25 6.66 2.28
N GLU A 43 -6.20 5.92 1.72
CA GLU A 43 -7.47 5.58 2.38
C GLU A 43 -7.23 4.78 3.66
N ALA A 44 -6.35 3.77 3.61
CA ALA A 44 -6.01 2.96 4.77
C ALA A 44 -5.26 3.77 5.85
N GLU A 45 -4.37 4.69 5.48
CA GLU A 45 -3.70 5.60 6.41
C GLU A 45 -4.70 6.57 7.06
N SER A 46 -5.66 7.09 6.30
CA SER A 46 -6.68 8.03 6.80
C SER A 46 -7.75 7.35 7.65
N ALA A 47 -8.04 6.07 7.39
CA ALA A 47 -9.02 5.28 8.13
C ALA A 47 -8.49 4.77 9.49
N ILE A 48 -7.18 4.83 9.73
CA ILE A 48 -6.60 4.48 11.04
C ILE A 48 -6.63 5.75 11.91
N PRO A 49 -7.51 5.86 12.93
CA PRO A 49 -7.46 6.96 13.86
C PRO A 49 -6.11 6.92 14.59
N LYS A 50 -5.34 8.01 14.46
CA LYS A 50 -4.11 8.22 15.22
C LYS A 50 -4.46 8.15 16.73
N PRO A 51 -3.83 7.28 17.53
CA PRO A 51 -4.04 7.24 18.98
C PRO A 51 -3.55 8.53 19.65
#